data_AF-A0AAW5EK37-F1
#
_entry.id   AF-A0AAW5EK37-F1
#
_cell.length_a   1.000
_cell.length_b   1.000
_cell.length_c   1.000
_cell.angle_alpha   90.00
_cell.angle_beta   90.00
_cell.angle_gamma   90.00
#
_symmetry.space_group_name_H-M   'P 1'
#
loop_
_entity.id
_entity.type
_entity.pdbx_description
1 polymer ?
#
loop_
_entity_poly.entity_id
_entity_poly.type
_entity_poly.pdbx_seq_one_letter_code
_entity_poly.pdbx_strand_id
1 'polypeptide(L)'
;MLTLLFISGFFSVIFAAEATIPTVNLSLSAPDTPNQLVTTLNIVIVLTILALAPSIIFVMTSFLRLIVVFSFLRQAMGTQSMPPNTILVTLALILTFFIMEPVATKSYNEGIKPYLAEQIGYEEAFARGVKPFKD
;
A
#
# COMPACT_ATOMS: atom_id res chain seq x y z
N MET A 1 -26.06 -19.08 19.93
CA MET A 1 -24.98 -20.09 20.12
C MET A 1 -24.47 -20.63 18.78
N LEU A 2 -25.36 -21.03 17.86
CA LEU A 2 -24.98 -21.52 16.52
C LEU A 2 -24.34 -20.45 15.60
N THR A 3 -24.72 -19.18 15.75
CA THR A 3 -24.17 -18.05 14.97
C THR A 3 -22.75 -17.63 15.37
N LEU A 4 -22.39 -17.82 16.64
CA LEU A 4 -21.03 -17.55 17.16
C LEU A 4 -20.00 -18.57 16.64
N LEU A 5 -20.45 -19.81 16.41
CA LEU A 5 -19.63 -20.87 15.83
C LEU A 5 -19.33 -20.62 14.33
N PHE A 6 -20.28 -20.02 13.60
CA PHE A 6 -20.10 -19.65 12.20
C PHE A 6 -19.12 -18.48 12.02
N ILE A 7 -19.13 -17.50 12.92
CA ILE A 7 -18.16 -16.39 12.94
C ILE A 7 -16.74 -16.89 13.26
N SER A 8 -16.61 -17.83 14.20
CA SER A 8 -15.33 -18.48 14.53
C SER A 8 -14.79 -19.30 13.35
N GLY A 9 -15.65 -20.04 12.64
CA GLY A 9 -15.27 -20.82 11.47
C GLY A 9 -14.79 -19.96 10.30
N PHE A 10 -15.42 -18.82 10.05
CA PHE A 10 -15.01 -17.90 8.97
C PHE A 10 -13.71 -17.15 9.28
N PHE A 11 -13.42 -16.87 10.55
CA PHE A 11 -12.17 -16.21 10.96
C PHE A 11 -10.93 -17.11 10.74
N SER A 12 -11.06 -18.42 10.94
CA SER A 12 -9.97 -19.38 10.75
C SER A 12 -9.57 -19.57 9.29
N VAL A 13 -10.50 -19.41 8.33
CA VAL A 13 -10.20 -19.57 6.89
C VAL A 13 -9.38 -18.38 6.34
N ILE A 14 -9.55 -17.17 6.90
CA ILE A 14 -8.80 -15.99 6.45
C ILE A 14 -7.33 -16.03 6.93
N PHE A 15 -7.03 -16.70 8.05
CA PHE A 15 -5.68 -16.77 8.63
C PHE A 15 -4.88 -18.02 8.19
N ALA A 16 -5.46 -18.87 7.34
CA ALA A 16 -4.82 -20.09 6.84
C ALA A 16 -4.08 -19.91 5.49
N ALA A 17 -3.87 -18.67 5.06
CA ALA A 17 -2.89 -18.41 4.01
C ALA A 17 -1.49 -18.51 4.63
N GLU A 18 -0.90 -19.69 4.51
CA GLU A 18 0.51 -19.93 4.77
C GLU A 18 1.32 -19.09 3.77
N ALA A 19 1.46 -17.80 4.06
CA ALA A 19 2.51 -17.00 3.49
C ALA A 19 3.80 -17.69 3.91
N THR A 20 4.49 -18.33 2.97
CA THR A 20 5.91 -18.62 3.12
C THR A 20 6.64 -17.29 3.17
N ILE A 21 6.50 -16.61 4.30
CA ILE A 21 7.34 -15.48 4.66
C ILE A 21 8.74 -16.07 4.78
N PRO A 22 9.71 -15.62 3.96
CA PRO A 22 11.09 -16.02 4.16
C PRO A 22 11.44 -15.68 5.60
N THR A 23 11.78 -16.71 6.38
CA THR A 23 12.13 -16.59 7.79
C THR A 23 13.44 -15.84 7.89
N VAL A 24 13.39 -14.51 7.86
CA VAL A 24 14.51 -13.66 8.23
C VAL A 24 14.63 -13.77 9.74
N ASN A 25 15.46 -14.71 10.17
CA ASN A 25 15.75 -14.96 11.57
C ASN A 25 16.58 -13.78 12.09
N LEU A 26 15.93 -12.77 12.70
CA LEU A 26 16.63 -11.70 13.42
C LEU A 26 17.15 -12.25 14.75
N SER A 27 18.14 -13.14 14.69
CA SER A 27 18.95 -13.46 15.85
C SER A 27 19.85 -12.25 16.13
N LEU A 28 19.51 -11.48 17.17
CA LEU A 28 20.41 -10.47 17.73
C LEU A 28 21.56 -11.17 18.48
N SER A 29 22.42 -11.87 17.74
CA SER A 29 23.76 -12.22 18.22
C SER A 29 24.63 -10.99 18.06
N ALA A 30 25.40 -10.63 19.09
CA ALA A 30 26.36 -9.54 19.02
C ALA A 30 27.26 -9.74 17.78
N PRO A 31 27.28 -8.81 16.82
CA PRO A 31 27.99 -8.99 15.56
C PRO A 31 29.49 -8.82 15.79
N ASP A 32 30.24 -9.91 15.64
CA ASP A 32 31.70 -9.91 15.82
C ASP A 32 32.46 -9.22 14.64
N THR A 33 31.75 -8.78 13.59
CA THR A 33 32.36 -8.10 12.42
C THR A 33 31.59 -6.85 11.97
N PRO A 34 32.27 -5.71 11.66
CA PRO A 34 31.62 -4.46 11.20
C PRO A 34 30.72 -4.59 9.97
N ASN A 35 30.94 -5.60 9.11
CA ASN A 35 30.20 -5.78 7.87
C ASN A 35 28.78 -6.37 8.10
N GLN A 36 28.61 -7.19 9.14
CA GLN A 36 27.30 -7.73 9.52
C GLN A 36 26.39 -6.65 10.13
N LEU A 37 26.98 -5.67 10.84
CA LEU A 37 26.28 -4.49 11.35
C LEU A 37 25.69 -3.66 10.21
N VAL A 38 26.48 -3.36 9.17
CA VAL A 38 26.04 -2.58 8.00
C VAL A 38 24.93 -3.30 7.25
N THR A 39 25.05 -4.62 7.05
CA THR A 39 24.01 -5.42 6.37
C THR A 39 22.70 -5.44 7.17
N THR A 40 22.78 -5.63 8.49
CA THR A 40 21.61 -5.61 9.37
C THR A 40 20.93 -4.24 9.36
N LEU A 41 21.71 -3.16 9.44
CA LEU A 41 21.20 -1.79 9.42
C LEU A 41 20.53 -1.46 8.07
N ASN A 42 21.11 -1.88 6.94
CA ASN A 42 20.50 -1.71 5.61
C ASN A 42 19.13 -2.42 5.52
N ILE A 43 19.01 -3.64 6.02
CA ILE A 43 17.73 -4.36 6.03
C ILE A 43 16.70 -3.63 6.89
N VAL A 44 17.10 -3.13 8.07
CA VAL A 44 16.21 -2.34 8.94
C VAL A 44 15.70 -1.08 8.22
N ILE A 45 16.56 -0.38 7.49
CA ILE A 45 16.17 0.80 6.70
C ILE A 45 15.16 0.43 5.61
N VAL A 46 15.42 -0.63 4.84
CA VAL A 46 14.51 -1.08 3.77
C VAL A 46 13.15 -1.47 4.33
N LEU A 47 13.11 -2.21 5.44
CA LEU A 47 11.85 -2.58 6.11
C LEU A 47 11.10 -1.36 6.62
N THR A 48 11.80 -0.36 7.14
CA THR A 48 11.19 0.90 7.60
C THR A 48 10.54 1.65 6.44
N ILE A 49 11.21 1.75 5.29
CA ILE A 49 10.66 2.38 4.08
C ILE A 49 9.45 1.58 3.56
N LEU A 50 9.53 0.25 3.56
CA LEU A 50 8.45 -0.62 3.08
C LEU A 50 7.20 -0.52 3.97
N ALA A 51 7.37 -0.37 5.28
CA ALA A 51 6.26 -0.14 6.21
C ALA A 51 5.57 1.22 6.01
N LEU A 52 6.33 2.26 5.61
CA LEU A 52 5.81 3.60 5.29
C LEU A 52 5.23 3.70 3.87
N ALA A 53 5.65 2.85 2.95
CA ALA A 53 5.22 2.88 1.55
C ALA A 53 3.68 2.94 1.35
N PRO A 54 2.85 2.09 2.00
CA PRO A 54 1.40 2.11 1.76
C PRO A 54 0.74 3.44 2.17
N SER A 55 1.21 4.09 3.24
CA SER A 55 0.64 5.36 3.69
C SER A 55 1.02 6.52 2.77
N ILE A 56 2.27 6.54 2.28
CA ILE A 56 2.73 7.56 1.33
C ILE A 56 1.94 7.48 0.03
N ILE A 57 1.67 6.27 -0.49
CA ILE A 57 0.85 6.06 -1.70
C ILE A 57 -0.54 6.70 -1.55
N PHE A 58 -1.17 6.61 -0.37
CA PHE A 58 -2.46 7.25 -0.15
C PHE A 58 -2.39 8.78 -0.17
N VAL A 59 -1.31 9.39 0.32
CA VAL A 59 -1.16 10.86 0.31
C VAL A 59 -0.80 11.38 -1.08
N MET A 60 -0.10 10.60 -1.88
CA MET A 60 0.32 10.96 -3.24
C MET A 60 -0.81 10.81 -4.28
N THR A 61 -1.96 10.26 -3.90
CA THR A 61 -3.11 10.03 -4.80
C THR A 61 -4.31 10.92 -4.46
N SER A 62 -5.42 10.74 -5.17
CA SER A 62 -6.67 11.49 -4.93
C SER A 62 -7.34 11.18 -3.58
N PHE A 63 -6.91 10.13 -2.87
CA PHE A 63 -7.54 9.66 -1.64
C PHE A 63 -7.66 10.77 -0.58
N LEU A 64 -6.58 11.50 -0.30
CA LEU A 64 -6.59 12.57 0.69
C LEU A 64 -7.58 13.69 0.32
N ARG A 65 -7.65 14.07 -0.96
CA ARG A 65 -8.59 15.10 -1.45
C ARG A 65 -10.03 14.67 -1.26
N LEU A 66 -10.36 13.42 -1.61
CA LEU A 66 -11.71 12.88 -1.45
C LEU A 66 -12.15 12.84 0.02
N ILE A 67 -11.28 12.39 0.93
CA ILE A 67 -11.58 12.38 2.38
C ILE A 67 -11.85 13.78 2.92
N VAL A 68 -11.04 14.77 2.52
CA VAL A 68 -11.22 16.15 3.00
C VAL A 68 -12.56 16.71 2.50
N VAL A 69 -12.90 16.51 1.23
CA VAL A 69 -14.18 16.94 0.66
C VAL A 69 -15.36 16.26 1.35
N PHE A 70 -15.29 14.94 1.57
CA PHE A 70 -16.33 14.21 2.30
C PHE A 70 -16.45 14.64 3.76
N SER A 71 -15.34 14.99 4.40
CA SER A 71 -15.33 15.50 5.78
C SER A 71 -16.02 16.86 5.87
N PHE A 72 -15.77 17.76 4.91
CA PHE A 72 -16.48 19.03 4.82
C PHE A 72 -17.96 18.84 4.50
N LEU A 73 -18.30 17.90 3.62
CA LEU A 73 -19.69 17.58 3.31
C LEU A 73 -20.44 17.07 4.55
N ARG A 74 -19.81 16.19 5.35
CA ARG A 74 -20.36 15.73 6.63
C ARG A 74 -20.62 16.89 7.58
N GLN A 75 -19.67 17.82 7.71
CA GLN A 75 -19.81 19.00 8.57
C GLN A 75 -20.96 19.90 8.10
N ALA A 76 -21.12 20.08 6.79
CA ALA A 76 -22.15 20.90 6.19
C ALA A 76 -23.57 20.33 6.36
N MET A 77 -23.71 19.01 6.47
CA MET A 77 -25.01 18.35 6.68
C MET A 77 -25.57 18.48 8.10
N GLY A 78 -24.81 19.08 9.04
CA GLY A 78 -25.29 19.36 10.41
C GLY A 78 -25.54 18.13 11.30
N THR A 79 -25.31 16.92 10.79
CA THR A 79 -25.49 15.66 11.51
C THR A 79 -24.15 15.11 11.98
N GLN A 80 -23.98 14.94 13.31
CA GLN A 80 -22.69 14.55 13.90
C GLN A 80 -22.33 13.06 13.73
N SER A 81 -23.33 12.18 13.61
CA SER A 81 -23.14 10.72 13.67
C SER A 81 -23.36 9.99 12.35
N MET A 82 -23.97 10.65 11.36
CA MET A 82 -24.16 10.11 10.01
C MET A 82 -23.46 11.05 9.02
N PRO A 83 -22.61 10.54 8.10
CA PRO A 83 -22.14 9.16 7.90
C PRO A 83 -20.91 8.80 8.77
N PRO A 84 -20.74 7.53 9.24
CA PRO A 84 -19.56 7.07 9.97
C PRO A 84 -18.26 7.25 9.18
N ASN A 85 -17.16 7.57 9.87
CA ASN A 85 -15.83 7.77 9.25
C ASN A 85 -15.37 6.57 8.42
N THR A 86 -15.67 5.35 8.87
CA THR A 86 -15.33 4.12 8.13
C THR A 86 -15.98 4.08 6.75
N ILE A 87 -17.23 4.54 6.61
CA ILE A 87 -17.92 4.55 5.31
C ILE A 87 -17.26 5.55 4.37
N LEU A 88 -16.93 6.75 4.87
CA LEU A 88 -16.26 7.78 4.06
C LEU A 88 -14.90 7.33 3.56
N VAL A 89 -14.12 6.64 4.41
CA VAL A 89 -12.82 6.09 4.03
C VAL A 89 -12.97 5.01 2.96
N THR A 90 -13.89 4.07 3.13
CA THR A 90 -14.13 3.00 2.14
C THR A 90 -14.58 3.56 0.79
N LEU A 91 -15.52 4.52 0.79
CA LEU A 91 -15.96 5.18 -0.43
C LEU A 91 -14.81 5.93 -1.12
N ALA A 92 -13.99 6.66 -0.35
CA ALA A 92 -12.84 7.35 -0.89
C ALA A 92 -11.82 6.39 -1.51
N LEU A 93 -11.60 5.22 -0.91
CA LEU A 93 -10.66 4.22 -1.40
C LEU A 93 -11.13 3.57 -2.71
N ILE A 94 -12.41 3.19 -2.81
CA ILE A 94 -12.99 2.65 -4.04
C ILE A 94 -12.93 3.68 -5.17
N LEU A 95 -13.32 4.93 -4.90
CA LEU A 95 -13.25 6.00 -5.89
C LEU A 95 -11.81 6.32 -6.30
N THR A 96 -10.85 6.23 -5.37
CA THR A 96 -9.43 6.42 -5.69
C THR A 96 -8.94 5.39 -6.68
N PHE A 97 -9.29 4.11 -6.50
CA PHE A 97 -8.93 3.08 -7.48
C PHE A 97 -9.52 3.37 -8.85
N PHE A 98 -10.79 3.78 -8.92
CA PHE A 98 -11.44 4.12 -10.19
C PHE A 98 -10.80 5.33 -10.88
N ILE A 99 -10.45 6.38 -10.12
CA ILE A 99 -9.80 7.58 -10.66
C ILE A 99 -8.35 7.29 -11.09
N MET A 100 -7.65 6.42 -10.37
CA MET A 100 -6.23 6.11 -10.60
C MET A 100 -5.98 4.98 -11.61
N GLU A 101 -6.98 4.19 -11.98
CA GLU A 101 -6.91 3.13 -13.00
C GLU A 101 -6.19 3.54 -14.31
N PRO A 102 -6.51 4.68 -14.96
CA PRO A 102 -5.83 5.07 -16.20
C PRO A 102 -4.35 5.44 -15.98
N VAL A 103 -4.02 6.05 -14.83
CA VAL A 103 -2.63 6.42 -14.50
C VAL A 103 -1.79 5.16 -14.27
N ALA A 104 -2.33 4.19 -13.53
CA ALA A 104 -1.68 2.90 -13.30
C ALA A 104 -1.47 2.13 -14.62
N THR A 105 -2.45 2.16 -15.51
CA THR A 105 -2.38 1.46 -16.81
C THR A 105 -1.35 2.11 -17.75
N LYS A 106 -1.26 3.45 -17.78
CA LYS A 106 -0.22 4.16 -18.53
C LYS A 106 1.17 3.82 -18.00
N SER A 107 1.37 3.89 -16.68
CA SER A 107 2.66 3.55 -16.04
C SER A 107 3.09 2.10 -16.35
N TYR A 108 2.14 1.16 -16.30
CA TYR A 108 2.41 -0.24 -16.64
C TYR A 108 2.83 -0.42 -18.11
N ASN A 109 2.11 0.21 -19.05
CA ASN A 109 2.38 0.07 -20.48
C ASN A 109 3.66 0.80 -20.94
N GLU A 110 3.99 1.95 -20.33
CA GLU A 110 5.12 2.78 -20.74
C GLU A 110 6.44 2.42 -20.06
N GLY A 111 6.40 1.85 -18.85
CA GLY A 111 7.59 1.49 -18.06
C GLY A 111 7.75 -0.01 -17.86
N ILE A 112 6.79 -0.65 -17.21
CA ILE A 112 6.93 -2.05 -16.75
C ILE A 112 6.94 -3.03 -17.92
N LYS A 113 5.99 -2.92 -18.84
CA LYS A 113 5.86 -3.81 -20.01
C LYS A 113 7.11 -3.79 -20.91
N PRO A 114 7.68 -2.63 -21.31
CA PRO A 114 8.90 -2.61 -22.12
C PRO A 114 10.16 -3.06 -21.34
N TYR A 115 10.22 -2.87 -20.02
CA TYR A 115 11.31 -3.41 -19.20
C TYR A 115 11.29 -4.94 -19.17
N LEU A 116 10.11 -5.54 -18.98
CA LEU A 116 9.95 -7.00 -19.02
C LEU A 116 10.21 -7.60 -20.41
N ALA A 117 10.03 -6.81 -21.47
CA ALA A 117 10.37 -7.19 -22.84
C ALA A 117 11.84 -6.93 -23.21
N GLU A 118 12.68 -6.54 -22.24
CA GLU A 118 14.10 -6.20 -22.41
C GLU A 118 14.37 -5.08 -23.43
N GLN A 119 13.36 -4.23 -23.68
CA GLN A 119 13.45 -3.14 -24.67
C GLN A 119 14.07 -1.86 -24.09
N ILE A 120 14.05 -1.70 -22.77
CA ILE A 120 14.60 -0.53 -22.06
C ILE A 120 15.34 -0.96 -20.79
N GLY A 121 16.35 -0.16 -20.39
CA GLY A 121 17.06 -0.35 -19.12
C GLY A 121 16.23 0.07 -17.91
N TYR A 122 16.66 -0.34 -16.70
CA TYR A 122 15.97 -0.04 -15.44
C TYR A 122 15.78 1.46 -15.19
N GLU A 123 16.79 2.28 -15.46
CA GLU A 123 16.74 3.73 -15.25
C GLU A 123 15.68 4.40 -16.14
N GLU A 124 15.60 3.96 -17.39
CA GLU A 124 14.63 4.48 -18.35
C GLU A 124 13.20 3.98 -18.03
N ALA A 125 13.06 2.73 -17.60
CA ALA A 125 11.79 2.18 -17.13
C ALA A 125 11.26 2.95 -15.91
N PHE A 126 12.15 3.30 -14.97
CA PHE A 126 11.79 4.10 -13.81
C PHE A 126 11.37 5.53 -14.21
N ALA A 127 12.13 6.20 -15.08
CA ALA A 127 11.80 7.54 -15.55
C ALA A 127 10.46 7.59 -16.29
N ARG A 128 10.20 6.62 -17.18
CA ARG A 128 8.93 6.51 -17.92
C ARG A 128 7.77 6.10 -17.01
N GLY A 129 7.99 5.19 -16.06
CA GLY A 129 6.96 4.71 -15.13
C GLY A 129 6.46 5.76 -14.15
N VAL A 130 7.31 6.71 -13.74
CA VAL A 130 6.95 7.79 -12.80
C VAL A 130 6.23 8.95 -13.51
N LYS A 131 6.44 9.13 -14.82
CA LYS A 131 5.90 10.25 -15.59
C LYS A 131 4.36 10.40 -15.51
N PRO A 132 3.55 9.33 -15.65
CA PRO A 132 2.09 9.44 -15.57
C PRO A 132 1.55 9.94 -14.22
N PHE A 133 2.32 9.87 -13.14
CA PHE A 133 1.93 10.39 -11.82
C PHE A 133 2.22 11.88 -11.65
N LYS A 134 2.96 12.49 -12.58
CA LYS A 134 3.32 13.92 -12.58
C LYS A 134 2.48 14.75 -13.55
N ASP A 135 1.82 14.11 -14.50
CA ASP A 135 0.89 14.72 -15.47
C ASP A 135 -0.51 14.92 -14.84
#